data_AF-A0ABC9Y6Q3-F1
#
_entry.id   AF-A0ABC9Y6Q3-F1
#
_cell.length_a   1.000
_cell.length_b   1.000
_cell.length_c   1.000
_cell.angle_alpha   90.00
_cell.angle_beta   90.00
_cell.angle_gamma   90.00
#
_symmetry.space_group_name_H-M   'P 1'
#
loop_
_entity.id
_entity.type
_entity.pdbx_description
1 polymer ?
#
loop_
_entity_poly.entity_id
_entity_poly.type
_entity_poly.pdbx_seq_one_letter_code
_entity_poly.pdbx_strand_id
1 'polypeptide(L)'
;MLDDIKKRFEFPNAVIQSQAVGHLIAAVLKENVSSGKIRQASDQTPALNLLWEKCCSENVALRTACSEGLVALVAEKHAELDYVLHGALNLIPSARNVHGLVKTILKLLQIQAIELGRDGDEAVRNLYGIR
;
A
#
# COMPACT_ATOMS: atom_id res chain seq x y z
N MET A 1 -7.52 19.99 -1.87
CA MET A 1 -6.61 18.92 -2.37
C MET A 1 -7.22 17.54 -2.18
N LEU A 2 -7.49 17.08 -0.95
CA LEU A 2 -8.15 15.77 -0.74
C LEU A 2 -9.59 15.77 -1.26
N ASP A 3 -10.34 16.88 -1.09
CA ASP A 3 -11.69 17.01 -1.62
C ASP A 3 -11.75 17.03 -3.15
N ASP A 4 -10.71 17.55 -3.81
CA ASP A 4 -10.59 17.52 -5.27
C ASP A 4 -10.33 16.09 -5.78
N ILE A 5 -9.55 15.30 -5.02
CA ILE A 5 -9.32 13.87 -5.29
C ILE A 5 -10.62 13.08 -5.09
N LYS A 6 -11.37 13.36 -4.02
CA LYS A 6 -12.69 12.74 -3.76
C LYS A 6 -13.66 13.01 -4.91
N LYS A 7 -13.75 14.27 -5.38
CA LYS A 7 -14.56 14.63 -6.55
C LYS A 7 -14.13 13.87 -7.79
N ARG A 8 -12.82 13.67 -8.02
CA ARG A 8 -12.30 12.88 -9.14
C ARG A 8 -12.68 11.39 -9.08
N PHE A 9 -12.91 10.84 -7.89
CA PHE A 9 -13.42 9.48 -7.73
C PHE A 9 -14.90 9.34 -8.11
N GLU A 10 -15.69 10.40 -7.98
CA GLU A 10 -17.12 10.42 -8.34
C GLU A 10 -17.34 10.43 -9.86
N PHE A 11 -16.34 10.82 -10.65
CA PHE A 11 -16.44 10.73 -12.12
C PHE A 11 -16.48 9.25 -12.56
N PRO A 12 -17.43 8.85 -13.41
CA PRO A 12 -17.59 7.47 -13.89
C PRO A 12 -16.56 7.12 -14.99
N ASN A 13 -15.32 7.58 -14.85
CA ASN A 13 -14.23 7.33 -15.79
C ASN A 13 -13.05 6.66 -15.06
N ALA A 14 -12.77 5.42 -15.44
CA ALA A 14 -11.73 4.60 -14.83
C ALA A 14 -10.31 5.20 -14.96
N VAL A 15 -10.03 5.95 -16.03
CA VAL A 15 -8.72 6.60 -16.24
C VAL A 15 -8.54 7.76 -15.27
N ILE A 16 -9.57 8.60 -15.12
CA ILE A 16 -9.57 9.73 -14.17
C ILE A 16 -9.45 9.23 -12.74
N GLN A 17 -10.18 8.16 -12.40
CA GLN A 17 -10.09 7.50 -11.10
C GLN A 17 -8.70 6.95 -10.83
N SER A 18 -8.09 6.24 -11.79
CA SER A 18 -6.74 5.69 -11.63
C SER A 18 -5.68 6.78 -11.45
N GLN A 19 -5.79 7.88 -12.22
CA GLN A 19 -4.91 9.04 -12.04
C GLN A 19 -5.10 9.69 -10.66
N ALA A 20 -6.33 9.78 -10.18
CA ALA A 20 -6.64 10.30 -8.85
C ALA A 20 -6.06 9.41 -7.73
N VAL A 21 -5.98 8.09 -7.93
CA VAL A 21 -5.25 7.20 -7.01
C VAL A 21 -3.76 7.53 -7.00
N GLY A 22 -3.14 7.74 -8.16
CA GLY A 22 -1.73 8.17 -8.22
C GLY A 22 -1.49 9.47 -7.45
N HIS A 23 -2.39 10.45 -7.60
CA HIS A 23 -2.32 11.70 -6.84
C HIS A 23 -2.55 11.49 -5.34
N LEU A 24 -3.41 10.54 -4.95
CA LEU A 24 -3.64 10.18 -3.56
C LEU A 24 -2.39 9.55 -2.94
N ILE A 25 -1.72 8.63 -3.64
CA ILE A 25 -0.46 8.01 -3.17
C ILE A 25 0.62 9.08 -3.01
N ALA A 26 0.74 10.01 -3.97
CA ALA A 26 1.68 11.13 -3.85
C ALA A 26 1.35 12.05 -2.65
N ALA A 27 0.07 12.27 -2.36
CA ALA A 27 -0.36 13.01 -1.17
C ALA A 27 -0.03 12.26 0.13
N VAL A 28 -0.25 10.94 0.18
CA VAL A 28 0.15 10.08 1.31
C VAL A 28 1.65 10.18 1.55
N LEU A 29 2.45 10.07 0.50
CA LEU A 29 3.91 10.22 0.59
C LEU A 29 4.27 11.60 1.13
N LYS A 30 3.67 12.66 0.58
CA LYS A 30 3.92 14.05 1.00
C LYS A 30 3.59 14.30 2.48
N GLU A 31 2.48 13.77 2.97
CA GLU A 31 2.06 13.90 4.38
C GLU A 31 2.97 13.10 5.32
N ASN A 32 3.56 12.00 4.85
CA ASN A 32 4.43 11.13 5.65
C ASN A 32 5.93 11.41 5.49
N VAL A 33 6.34 12.42 4.70
CA VAL A 33 7.76 12.81 4.53
C VAL A 33 8.42 13.15 5.86
N SER A 34 7.69 13.79 6.78
CA SER A 34 8.21 14.16 8.10
C SER A 34 8.40 12.96 9.05
N SER A 35 7.60 11.89 8.86
CA SER A 35 7.65 10.66 9.65
C SER A 35 8.68 9.65 9.09
N GLY A 36 9.17 9.89 7.86
CA GLY A 36 10.17 9.08 7.17
C GLY A 36 9.60 7.78 6.60
N LYS A 37 9.05 6.91 7.46
CA LYS A 37 8.43 5.63 7.07
C LYS A 37 7.06 5.52 7.71
N ILE A 38 6.06 5.06 6.95
CA ILE A 38 4.72 4.82 7.50
C ILE A 38 4.79 3.61 8.43
N ARG A 39 4.69 3.85 9.74
CA ARG A 39 4.68 2.84 10.82
C ARG A 39 3.35 2.87 11.56
N GLN A 40 3.08 1.86 12.38
CA GLN A 40 1.88 1.81 13.23
C GLN A 40 1.77 3.00 14.21
N ALA A 41 2.90 3.57 14.62
CA ALA A 41 2.98 4.76 15.46
C ALA A 41 2.95 6.08 14.68
N SER A 42 2.96 6.04 13.34
CA SER A 42 2.86 7.25 12.51
C SER A 42 1.44 7.80 12.60
N ASP A 43 1.32 9.12 12.71
CA ASP A 43 0.02 9.80 12.74
C ASP A 43 -0.80 9.35 11.52
N GLN A 44 -2.00 8.82 11.77
CA GLN A 44 -2.89 8.38 10.70
C GLN A 44 -3.29 9.60 9.86
N THR A 45 -2.61 9.78 8.72
CA THR A 45 -2.84 10.95 7.89
C THR A 45 -4.17 10.82 7.14
N PRO A 46 -4.88 11.93 6.88
CA PRO A 46 -6.19 11.89 6.23
C PRO A 46 -6.13 11.29 4.81
N ALA A 47 -5.01 11.44 4.10
CA ALA A 47 -4.82 10.79 2.80
C ALA A 47 -4.70 9.26 2.92
N LEU A 48 -4.03 8.77 3.97
CA LEU A 48 -3.85 7.34 4.21
C LEU A 48 -5.19 6.68 4.57
N ASN A 49 -5.98 7.33 5.42
CA ASN A 49 -7.32 6.86 5.76
C ASN A 49 -8.24 6.81 4.54
N LEU A 50 -8.16 7.81 3.65
CA LEU A 50 -8.92 7.78 2.41
C LEU A 50 -8.47 6.64 1.49
N LEU A 51 -7.17 6.34 1.43
CA LEU A 51 -6.66 5.21 0.64
C LEU A 51 -7.21 3.88 1.14
N TRP A 52 -7.24 3.66 2.47
CA TRP A 52 -7.84 2.47 3.09
C TRP A 52 -9.34 2.36 2.80
N GLU A 53 -10.08 3.47 2.87
CA GLU A 53 -11.50 3.51 2.53
C GLU A 53 -11.75 3.09 1.06
N LYS A 54 -10.95 3.63 0.12
CA LYS A 54 -11.11 3.33 -1.31
C LYS A 54 -10.65 1.92 -1.69
N CYS A 55 -9.80 1.28 -0.89
CA CYS A 55 -9.52 -0.16 -1.02
C CYS A 55 -10.76 -1.03 -0.77
N CYS A 56 -11.77 -0.53 -0.04
CA CYS A 56 -13.02 -1.25 0.20
C CYS A 56 -14.17 -0.82 -0.73
N SER A 57 -13.87 -0.01 -1.77
CA SER A 57 -14.89 0.49 -2.70
C SER A 57 -15.46 -0.57 -3.63
N GLU A 58 -16.69 -0.36 -4.10
CA GLU A 58 -17.40 -1.29 -5.00
C GLU A 58 -16.79 -1.32 -6.40
N ASN A 59 -16.20 -0.18 -6.84
CA ASN A 59 -15.54 -0.07 -8.12
C ASN A 59 -14.26 -0.91 -8.17
N VAL A 60 -14.26 -1.91 -9.05
CA VAL A 60 -13.17 -2.89 -9.20
C VAL A 60 -11.84 -2.22 -9.59
N ALA A 61 -11.88 -1.25 -10.51
CA ALA A 61 -10.68 -0.58 -11.01
C ALA A 61 -10.05 0.28 -9.91
N LEU A 62 -10.89 1.06 -9.22
CA LEU A 62 -10.45 1.93 -8.13
C LEU A 62 -9.87 1.12 -6.96
N ARG A 63 -10.60 0.09 -6.52
CA ARG A 63 -10.13 -0.82 -5.48
C ARG A 63 -8.79 -1.45 -5.82
N THR A 64 -8.64 -1.96 -7.05
CA THR A 64 -7.41 -2.63 -7.48
C THR A 64 -6.25 -1.65 -7.51
N ALA A 65 -6.45 -0.45 -8.07
CA ALA A 65 -5.42 0.59 -8.10
C ALA A 65 -4.99 1.04 -6.68
N CYS A 66 -5.94 1.24 -5.76
CA CYS A 66 -5.62 1.60 -4.36
C CYS A 66 -4.88 0.47 -3.64
N SER A 67 -5.32 -0.78 -3.84
CA SER A 67 -4.70 -1.98 -3.27
C SER A 67 -3.27 -2.18 -3.78
N GLU A 68 -3.03 -1.96 -5.08
CA GLU A 68 -1.70 -2.01 -5.68
C GLU A 68 -0.83 -0.84 -5.23
N GLY A 69 -1.42 0.34 -5.02
CA GLY A 69 -0.75 1.49 -4.42
C GLY A 69 -0.18 1.18 -3.03
N LEU A 70 -0.93 0.49 -2.17
CA LEU A 70 -0.44 0.05 -0.86
C LEU A 70 0.76 -0.91 -0.97
N VAL A 71 0.71 -1.85 -1.92
CA VAL A 71 1.85 -2.75 -2.17
C VAL A 71 3.06 -1.96 -2.67
N ALA A 72 2.87 -0.99 -3.56
CA ALA A 72 3.95 -0.15 -4.07
C ALA A 72 4.62 0.67 -2.94
N LEU A 73 3.83 1.21 -2.00
CA LEU A 73 4.36 1.90 -0.82
C LEU A 73 5.28 1.00 0.02
N VAL A 74 4.95 -0.29 0.16
CA VAL A 74 5.80 -1.26 0.87
C VAL A 74 7.04 -1.62 0.03
N ALA A 75 6.86 -1.90 -1.26
CA ALA A 75 7.94 -2.27 -2.17
C ALA A 75 9.02 -1.17 -2.30
N GLU A 76 8.61 0.09 -2.30
CA GLU A 76 9.50 1.26 -2.34
C GLU A 76 10.03 1.67 -0.96
N LYS A 77 9.76 0.87 0.09
CA LYS A 77 10.19 1.09 1.49
C LYS A 77 9.63 2.36 2.14
N HIS A 78 8.58 2.94 1.56
CA HIS A 78 7.86 4.08 2.14
C HIS A 78 6.92 3.68 3.29
N ALA A 79 6.48 2.42 3.33
CA ALA A 79 5.68 1.87 4.43
C ALA A 79 6.30 0.60 5.01
N GLU A 80 6.01 0.32 6.29
CA GLU A 80 6.35 -0.96 6.90
C GLU A 80 5.41 -2.06 6.46
N LEU A 81 5.98 -3.19 6.06
CA LEU A 81 5.24 -4.36 5.63
C LEU A 81 4.29 -4.84 6.72
N ASP A 82 4.76 -4.92 7.96
CA ASP A 82 3.98 -5.37 9.12
C ASP A 82 2.74 -4.48 9.34
N TYR A 83 2.92 -3.15 9.26
CA TYR A 83 1.82 -2.20 9.39
C TYR A 83 0.77 -2.37 8.28
N VAL A 84 1.19 -2.45 7.02
CA VAL A 84 0.25 -2.58 5.89
C VAL A 84 -0.43 -3.95 5.89
N LEU A 85 0.29 -5.01 6.28
CA LEU A 85 -0.26 -6.35 6.41
C LEU A 85 -1.32 -6.41 7.52
N HIS A 86 -1.01 -5.90 8.71
CA HIS A 86 -1.98 -5.81 9.81
C HIS A 86 -3.19 -4.93 9.43
N GLY A 87 -2.96 -3.80 8.76
CA GLY A 87 -4.02 -2.94 8.25
C GLY A 87 -4.95 -3.67 7.26
N ALA A 88 -4.37 -4.38 6.29
CA ALA A 88 -5.12 -5.16 5.32
C ALA A 88 -5.93 -6.29 5.98
N LEU A 89 -5.33 -7.01 6.94
CA LEU A 89 -6.02 -8.08 7.69
C LEU A 89 -7.19 -7.53 8.52
N ASN A 90 -7.01 -6.38 9.17
CA ASN A 90 -8.05 -5.74 9.98
C ASN A 90 -9.22 -5.21 9.14
N LEU A 91 -9.01 -4.96 7.84
CA LEU A 91 -10.06 -4.50 6.92
C LEU A 91 -10.89 -5.65 6.33
N ILE A 92 -10.42 -6.90 6.38
CA ILE A 92 -11.14 -8.06 5.82
C ILE A 92 -12.56 -8.20 6.38
N PRO A 93 -12.80 -8.14 7.71
CA PRO A 93 -14.14 -8.36 8.26
C PRO A 93 -15.14 -7.28 7.85
N SER A 94 -14.66 -6.06 7.62
CA SER A 94 -15.49 -4.89 7.30
C SER A 94 -15.62 -4.65 5.78
N ALA A 95 -14.81 -5.33 4.97
CA ALA A 95 -14.79 -5.14 3.53
C ALA A 95 -15.97 -5.87 2.87
N ARG A 96 -16.76 -5.13 2.09
CA ARG A 96 -17.77 -5.73 1.21
C ARG A 96 -17.16 -6.64 0.14
N ASN A 97 -15.89 -6.42 -0.20
CA ASN A 97 -15.17 -7.20 -1.21
C ASN A 97 -13.71 -7.43 -0.78
N VAL A 98 -13.40 -8.68 -0.46
CA VAL A 98 -12.09 -9.10 0.05
C VAL A 98 -11.07 -9.40 -1.05
N HIS A 99 -11.48 -9.51 -2.32
CA HIS A 99 -10.62 -9.98 -3.40
C HIS A 99 -9.37 -9.09 -3.60
N GLY A 100 -9.55 -7.76 -3.53
CA GLY A 100 -8.43 -6.81 -3.61
C GLY A 100 -7.45 -6.96 -2.45
N LEU A 101 -7.98 -7.08 -1.22
CA LEU A 101 -7.20 -7.23 0.00
C LEU A 101 -6.42 -8.56 0.03
N VAL A 102 -7.04 -9.68 -0.36
CA VAL A 102 -6.38 -10.98 -0.43
C VAL A 102 -5.22 -10.96 -1.43
N LYS A 103 -5.42 -10.32 -2.60
CA LYS A 103 -4.34 -10.15 -3.59
C LYS A 103 -3.21 -9.26 -3.06
N THR A 104 -3.53 -8.22 -2.31
CA THR A 104 -2.53 -7.38 -1.62
C THR A 104 -1.73 -8.20 -0.62
N ILE A 105 -2.40 -8.96 0.25
CA ILE A 105 -1.74 -9.81 1.25
C ILE A 105 -0.80 -10.81 0.56
N LEU A 106 -1.26 -11.47 -0.51
CA LEU A 106 -0.41 -12.37 -1.28
C LEU A 106 0.86 -11.67 -1.80
N LYS A 107 0.72 -10.48 -2.39
CA LYS A 107 1.86 -9.69 -2.88
C LYS A 107 2.79 -9.25 -1.75
N LEU A 108 2.26 -8.86 -0.60
CA LEU A 108 3.06 -8.49 0.57
C LEU A 108 3.88 -9.69 1.08
N LEU A 109 3.27 -10.86 1.19
CA LEU A 109 3.96 -12.10 1.57
C LEU A 109 5.03 -12.50 0.54
N GLN A 110 4.78 -12.28 -0.74
CA GLN A 110 5.79 -12.48 -1.79
C GLN A 110 6.99 -11.54 -1.61
N ILE A 111 6.77 -10.26 -1.32
CA ILE A 111 7.85 -9.31 -1.03
C ILE A 111 8.65 -9.79 0.19
N GLN A 112 7.98 -10.19 1.26
CA GLN A 112 8.65 -10.72 2.45
C GLN A 112 9.49 -11.96 2.15
N ALA A 113 8.95 -12.91 1.38
CA ALA A 113 9.66 -14.13 1.01
C ALA A 113 10.89 -13.86 0.13
N ILE A 114 10.79 -12.90 -0.80
CA ILE A 114 11.92 -12.48 -1.65
C ILE A 114 13.00 -11.80 -0.80
N GLU A 115 12.62 -10.91 0.11
CA GLU A 115 13.57 -10.26 1.02
C GLU A 115 14.27 -11.29 1.91
N LEU A 116 13.53 -12.25 2.47
CA LEU A 116 14.08 -13.32 3.32
C LEU A 116 15.04 -14.24 2.56
N GLY A 117 14.68 -14.61 1.32
CA GLY A 117 15.55 -15.42 0.46
C GLY A 117 16.83 -14.70 0.07
N ARG A 118 16.74 -13.39 -0.19
CA ARG A 118 17.91 -12.56 -0.51
C ARG A 118 18.87 -12.40 0.67
N ASP A 119 18.32 -12.25 1.87
CA ASP A 119 19.11 -12.13 3.11
C ASP A 119 19.87 -13.44 3.42
N GLY A 120 19.24 -14.59 3.13
CA GLY A 120 19.89 -15.90 3.21
C GLY A 120 21.05 -16.08 2.22
N ASP A 121 20.86 -15.67 0.96
CA ASP A 121 21.91 -15.73 -0.07
C ASP A 121 23.08 -14.76 0.23
N GLU A 122 22.78 -13.58 0.79
CA GLU A 122 23.78 -12.60 1.21
C GLU A 122 24.57 -13.08 2.43
N ALA A 123 23.91 -13.72 3.41
CA ALA A 123 24.57 -14.37 4.54
C ALA A 123 25.51 -15.50 4.09
N VAL A 124 25.06 -16.33 3.13
CA VAL A 124 25.90 -17.39 2.53
C VAL A 124 27.08 -16.79 1.77
N ARG A 125 26.87 -15.76 0.95
CA ARG A 125 27.98 -15.06 0.25
C ARG A 125 28.99 -14.43 1.20
N ASN A 126 28.55 -13.84 2.32
CA ASN A 126 29.44 -13.25 3.32
C ASN A 126 30.27 -14.30 4.07
N LEU A 127 29.73 -15.52 4.28
CA LEU A 127 30.49 -16.64 4.87
C LEU A 127 31.61 -17.14 3.96
N TYR A 128 31.41 -17.13 2.64
CA TYR A 128 32.41 -17.53 1.65
C TYR A 128 33.24 -16.36 1.08
N GLY A 129 32.92 -15.12 1.47
CA GLY A 129 33.53 -13.87 0.99
C GLY A 129 34.79 -13.44 1.75
N ILE A 130 35.42 -14.33 2.51
CA ILE A 130 36.70 -14.04 3.16
C ILE A 130 37.80 -14.06 2.09
N ARG A 131 38.25 -12.88 1.69
CA ARG A 131 39.53 -12.68 1.02
C ARG A 131 40.23 -11.46 1.59
#